data_AF-C4P239-F1
#
_entry.id   AF-C4P239-F1
#
_cell.length_a   1.000
_cell.length_b   1.000
_cell.length_c   1.000
_cell.angle_alpha   90.00
_cell.angle_beta   90.00
_cell.angle_gamma   90.00
#
_symmetry.space_group_name_H-M   'P 1'
#
loop_
_entity.id
_entity.type
_entity.pdbx_description
1 polymer ?
#
loop_
_entity_poly.entity_id
_entity_poly.type
_entity_poly.pdbx_seq_one_letter_code
_entity_poly.pdbx_strand_id
1 'polypeptide(L)'
;MLTVSLLVCAMMALATADDVDVASNNTDVTSSYEEGPACPASWHKYNDRCFLYVPRTVDWSDAEKNCQSSKGNLASVHSIEEYQFIQMIITQQTHANPMTWIGGTACQKGNPTMQVATRVVSG
;
A
#
# COMPACT_ATOMS: atom_id res chain seq x y z
N MET A 1 0.99 1.32 -52.40
CA MET A 1 1.49 1.14 -51.02
C MET A 1 1.93 2.46 -50.37
N LEU A 2 2.54 3.43 -51.07
CA LEU A 2 2.78 4.78 -50.50
C LEU A 2 1.54 5.70 -50.47
N THR A 3 0.53 5.46 -51.30
CA THR A 3 -0.73 6.24 -51.31
C THR A 3 -1.62 5.95 -50.10
N VAL A 4 -1.51 4.75 -49.52
CA VAL A 4 -2.28 4.32 -48.34
C VAL A 4 -1.75 5.01 -47.08
N SER A 5 -0.43 5.19 -46.97
CA SER A 5 0.21 5.82 -45.80
C SER A 5 -0.14 7.31 -45.64
N LEU A 6 -0.32 8.05 -46.75
CA LEU A 6 -0.70 9.46 -46.70
C LEU A 6 -2.15 9.67 -46.25
N LEU A 7 -3.05 8.76 -46.64
CA LEU A 7 -4.47 8.79 -46.23
C LEU A 7 -4.63 8.51 -44.73
N VAL A 8 -3.83 7.60 -44.17
CA VAL A 8 -3.84 7.30 -42.73
C VAL A 8 -3.33 8.47 -41.89
N CYS A 9 -2.28 9.18 -42.35
CA CYS A 9 -1.77 10.37 -41.66
C CYS A 9 -2.76 11.53 -41.66
N ALA A 10 -3.55 11.70 -42.72
CA ALA A 10 -4.55 12.77 -42.80
C ALA A 10 -5.74 12.54 -41.86
N MET A 11 -6.10 11.29 -41.55
CA MET A 11 -7.22 10.98 -40.65
C MET A 11 -6.89 11.14 -39.16
N MET A 12 -5.62 11.17 -38.77
CA MET A 12 -5.24 11.48 -37.37
C MET A 12 -5.32 12.97 -37.03
N ALA A 13 -5.57 13.84 -38.03
CA ALA A 13 -5.62 15.28 -37.85
C ALA A 13 -7.05 15.86 -37.76
N LEU A 14 -8.11 15.04 -37.82
CA LEU A 14 -9.51 15.50 -37.79
C LEU A 14 -10.32 14.81 -36.68
N ALA A 15 -10.03 15.20 -35.45
CA ALA A 15 -11.03 15.30 -34.39
C ALA A 15 -10.80 16.66 -33.71
N THR A 16 -11.53 17.67 -34.20
CA THR A 16 -11.53 19.02 -33.65
C THR A 16 -12.31 19.07 -32.35
N ALA A 17 -11.84 19.92 -31.44
CA ALA A 17 -12.40 20.18 -30.12
C ALA A 17 -13.86 20.65 -30.17
N ASP A 18 -14.70 20.08 -29.31
CA ASP A 18 -15.88 20.77 -28.79
C ASP A 18 -15.43 21.49 -27.52
N ASP A 19 -15.39 22.82 -27.57
CA ASP A 19 -15.29 23.69 -26.39
C ASP A 19 -16.61 23.54 -25.62
N VAL A 20 -16.59 22.81 -24.51
CA VAL A 20 -17.71 22.82 -23.56
C VAL A 20 -17.46 23.95 -22.59
N ASP A 21 -18.09 25.10 -22.85
CA ASP A 21 -18.22 26.19 -21.88
C ASP A 21 -19.09 25.75 -20.70
N VAL A 22 -18.56 24.91 -19.81
CA VAL A 22 -19.14 24.72 -18.48
C VAL A 22 -18.63 25.87 -17.62
N ALA A 23 -19.49 26.86 -17.39
CA ALA A 23 -19.37 27.71 -16.21
C ALA A 23 -19.47 26.81 -14.96
N SER A 24 -18.35 26.21 -14.58
CA SER A 24 -18.25 25.42 -13.36
C SER A 24 -18.15 26.42 -12.22
N ASN A 25 -19.27 26.68 -11.57
CA ASN A 25 -19.25 27.25 -10.23
C ASN A 25 -18.44 26.28 -9.36
N ASN A 26 -17.16 26.58 -9.17
CA ASN A 26 -16.34 25.95 -8.13
C ASN A 26 -16.91 26.39 -6.78
N THR A 27 -18.02 25.77 -6.37
CA THR A 27 -18.17 25.44 -4.96
C THR A 27 -17.02 24.50 -4.66
N ASP A 28 -15.96 25.06 -4.07
CA ASP A 28 -15.02 24.34 -3.22
C ASP A 28 -15.86 23.60 -2.17
N VAL A 29 -16.40 22.46 -2.57
CA VAL A 29 -16.74 21.42 -1.62
C VAL A 29 -15.38 20.85 -1.26
N THR A 30 -14.69 21.55 -0.36
CA THR A 30 -13.69 20.96 0.52
C THR A 30 -14.44 19.87 1.25
N SER A 31 -14.51 18.70 0.60
CA SER A 31 -14.96 17.49 1.21
C SER A 31 -13.91 17.20 2.27
N SER A 32 -14.19 17.62 3.50
CA SER A 32 -13.49 17.16 4.68
C SER A 32 -13.86 15.69 4.89
N TYR A 33 -13.41 14.85 3.96
CA TYR A 33 -13.00 13.51 4.36
C TYR A 33 -11.87 13.79 5.33
N GLU A 34 -12.15 13.61 6.63
CA GLU A 34 -11.14 13.48 7.66
C GLU A 34 -10.23 12.33 7.24
N GLU A 35 -9.26 12.63 6.37
CA GLU A 35 -8.25 11.70 5.94
C GLU A 35 -7.38 11.51 7.18
N GLY A 36 -7.71 10.47 7.96
CA GLY A 36 -7.04 10.20 9.23
C GLY A 36 -5.52 10.24 9.05
N PRO A 37 -4.77 10.57 10.11
CA PRO A 37 -3.38 11.01 9.99
C PRO A 37 -2.55 10.06 9.12
N ALA A 38 -1.73 10.65 8.25
CA ALA A 38 -0.91 9.90 7.31
C ALA A 38 0.05 8.96 8.05
N CYS A 39 0.30 7.79 7.46
CA CYS A 39 1.30 6.88 8.00
C CYS A 39 2.71 7.49 7.93
N PRO A 40 3.62 7.15 8.88
CA PRO A 40 5.01 7.58 8.79
C PRO A 40 5.65 7.12 7.48
N ALA A 41 6.74 7.77 7.06
CA ALA A 41 7.47 7.38 5.86
C ALA A 41 7.81 5.87 5.85
N SER A 42 7.67 5.24 4.68
CA SER A 42 7.85 3.79 4.44
C SER A 42 6.78 2.87 5.05
N TRP A 43 5.82 3.39 5.82
CA TRP A 43 4.64 2.64 6.25
C TRP A 43 3.51 2.76 5.25
N HIS A 44 2.73 1.70 5.10
CA HIS A 44 1.64 1.59 4.15
C HIS A 44 0.31 1.60 4.91
N LYS A 45 -0.58 2.53 4.55
CA LYS A 45 -1.88 2.71 5.21
C LYS A 45 -2.90 1.70 4.70
N TYR A 46 -3.59 1.05 5.63
CA TYR A 46 -4.81 0.30 5.36
C TYR A 46 -5.80 0.59 6.48
N ASN A 47 -6.92 1.24 6.14
CA ASN A 47 -7.86 1.84 7.08
C ASN A 47 -7.16 2.82 8.05
N ASP A 48 -7.35 2.64 9.35
CA ASP A 48 -6.78 3.42 10.46
C ASP A 48 -5.43 2.87 10.98
N ARG A 49 -4.83 1.93 10.23
CA ARG A 49 -3.61 1.23 10.61
C ARG A 49 -2.52 1.40 9.57
N CYS A 50 -1.28 1.36 10.06
CA CYS A 50 -0.07 1.43 9.26
C CYS A 50 0.68 0.10 9.34
N PHE A 51 1.19 -0.37 8.21
CA PHE A 51 1.94 -1.62 8.08
C PHE A 51 3.33 -1.38 7.48
N LEU A 52 4.33 -2.08 7.99
CA LEU A 52 5.70 -2.03 7.49
C LEU A 52 6.28 -3.44 7.43
N TYR A 53 6.73 -3.84 6.25
CA TYR A 53 7.53 -5.06 6.09
C TYR A 53 8.99 -4.75 6.42
N VAL A 54 9.62 -5.61 7.22
CA VAL A 54 11.03 -5.49 7.62
C VAL A 54 11.77 -6.75 7.16
N PRO A 55 12.68 -6.66 6.16
CA PRO A 55 13.39 -7.80 5.61
C PRO A 55 14.57 -8.21 6.51
N ARG A 56 14.28 -8.55 7.78
CA ARG A 56 15.24 -9.04 8.76
C ARG A 56 14.83 -10.43 9.24
N THR A 57 15.69 -11.39 8.99
CA THR A 57 15.46 -12.77 9.41
C THR A 57 15.87 -12.94 10.88
N VAL A 58 14.89 -13.09 11.76
CA VAL A 58 15.06 -13.19 13.21
C VAL A 58 14.07 -14.19 13.80
N ASP A 59 14.31 -14.62 15.03
CA ASP A 59 13.32 -15.40 15.77
C ASP A 59 12.13 -14.52 16.16
N TRP A 60 10.97 -15.14 16.38
CA TRP A 60 9.72 -14.44 16.66
C TRP A 60 9.84 -13.41 17.79
N SER A 61 10.56 -13.75 18.87
CA SER A 61 10.69 -12.88 20.05
C SER A 61 11.49 -11.63 19.76
N ASP A 62 12.50 -11.72 18.89
CA ASP A 62 13.29 -10.58 18.45
C ASP A 62 12.57 -9.76 17.38
N ALA A 63 11.73 -10.41 16.56
CA ALA A 63 10.83 -9.72 15.65
C ALA A 63 9.85 -8.80 16.40
N GLU A 64 9.18 -9.34 17.43
CA GLU A 64 8.25 -8.59 18.26
C GLU A 64 8.94 -7.41 18.98
N LYS A 65 10.10 -7.66 19.61
CA LYS A 65 10.90 -6.58 20.23
C LYS A 65 11.29 -5.50 19.22
N ASN A 66 11.66 -5.89 17.99
CA ASN A 66 12.01 -4.93 16.94
C ASN A 66 10.79 -4.07 16.54
N CYS A 67 9.61 -4.67 16.38
CA CYS A 67 8.37 -3.92 16.14
C CYS A 67 8.05 -2.95 17.28
N GLN A 68 8.17 -3.39 18.54
CA GLN A 68 7.95 -2.57 19.73
C GLN A 68 8.91 -1.38 19.83
N SER A 69 10.18 -1.57 19.45
CA SER A 69 11.16 -0.47 19.39
C SER A 69 10.78 0.64 18.38
N SER A 70 9.95 0.28 17.38
CA SER A 70 9.43 1.20 16.35
C SER A 70 8.03 1.73 16.69
N LYS A 71 7.58 1.60 17.95
CA LYS A 71 6.23 1.98 18.42
C LYS A 71 5.10 1.24 17.68
N GLY A 72 5.37 0.02 17.21
CA GLY A 72 4.38 -0.89 16.63
C GLY A 72 4.43 -2.25 17.32
N ASN A 73 3.71 -3.23 16.79
CA ASN A 73 3.76 -4.64 17.21
C ASN A 73 3.87 -5.51 15.97
N LEU A 74 4.15 -6.81 16.09
CA LEU A 74 3.92 -7.71 14.96
C LEU A 74 2.47 -7.60 14.48
N ALA A 75 2.27 -7.63 13.17
CA ALA A 75 0.97 -7.37 12.57
C ALA A 75 -0.07 -8.43 12.98
N SER A 76 -1.10 -8.03 13.72
CA SER A 76 -2.31 -8.83 13.89
C SER A 76 -3.22 -8.64 12.69
N VAL A 77 -3.60 -9.72 12.03
CA VAL A 77 -4.46 -9.69 10.83
C VAL A 77 -5.92 -9.78 11.25
N HIS A 78 -6.76 -8.80 10.90
CA HIS A 78 -8.16 -8.76 11.33
C HIS A 78 -9.18 -9.02 10.21
N SER A 79 -8.74 -9.09 8.95
CA SER A 79 -9.60 -9.46 7.81
C SER A 79 -8.80 -10.12 6.68
N ILE A 80 -9.51 -10.73 5.72
CA ILE A 80 -8.86 -11.32 4.54
C ILE A 80 -8.25 -10.24 3.64
N GLU A 81 -8.88 -9.07 3.58
CA GLU A 81 -8.39 -7.92 2.80
C GLU A 81 -7.12 -7.34 3.44
N GLU A 82 -7.04 -7.27 4.77
CA GLU A 82 -5.82 -6.87 5.47
C GLU A 82 -4.68 -7.86 5.21
N TYR A 83 -4.98 -9.16 5.22
CA TYR A 83 -4.01 -10.20 4.86
C TYR A 83 -3.49 -10.02 3.42
N GLN A 84 -4.40 -9.81 2.46
CA GLN A 84 -4.05 -9.57 1.06
C GLN A 84 -3.21 -8.30 0.89
N PHE A 85 -3.54 -7.24 1.62
CA PHE A 85 -2.76 -6.00 1.65
C PHE A 85 -1.33 -6.22 2.17
N ILE A 86 -1.17 -6.99 3.26
CA ILE A 86 0.15 -7.36 3.78
C ILE A 86 0.94 -8.18 2.73
N GLN A 87 0.32 -9.18 2.11
CA GLN A 87 0.95 -9.98 1.04
C GLN A 87 1.38 -9.11 -0.15
N MET A 88 0.56 -8.12 -0.52
CA MET A 88 0.89 -7.16 -1.56
C MET A 88 2.16 -6.37 -1.23
N ILE A 89 2.28 -5.82 -0.01
CA ILE A 89 3.47 -5.05 0.41
C ILE A 89 4.72 -5.94 0.38
N ILE A 90 4.62 -7.17 0.90
CA ILE A 90 5.73 -8.13 0.92
C ILE A 90 6.16 -8.45 -0.53
N THR A 91 5.21 -8.76 -1.40
CA THR A 91 5.49 -9.13 -2.80
C THR A 91 6.09 -7.96 -3.58
N GLN A 92 5.60 -6.74 -3.38
CA GLN A 92 6.14 -5.55 -4.03
C GLN A 92 7.61 -5.30 -3.66
N GLN A 93 7.99 -5.55 -2.41
CA GLN A 93 9.35 -5.29 -1.92
C GLN A 93 10.32 -6.45 -2.15
N THR A 94 9.83 -7.68 -2.22
CA THR A 94 10.69 -8.88 -2.31
C THR A 94 10.63 -9.56 -3.67
N HIS A 95 9.63 -9.25 -4.49
CA HIS A 95 9.26 -10.02 -5.68
C HIS A 95 8.99 -11.51 -5.40
N ALA A 96 8.66 -11.86 -4.15
CA ALA A 96 8.44 -13.22 -3.66
C ALA A 96 7.43 -13.24 -2.50
N ASN A 97 7.20 -14.43 -1.92
CA ASN A 97 6.35 -14.62 -0.73
C ASN A 97 7.13 -15.35 0.38
N PRO A 98 8.14 -14.71 0.99
CA PRO A 98 8.93 -15.34 2.05
C PRO A 98 8.09 -15.61 3.31
N MET A 99 8.50 -16.61 4.07
CA MET A 99 7.96 -16.85 5.41
C MET A 99 8.23 -15.62 6.28
N THR A 100 7.16 -15.08 6.85
CA THR A 100 7.17 -13.79 7.54
C THR A 100 6.33 -13.88 8.81
N TRP A 101 6.90 -13.42 9.93
CA TRP A 101 6.24 -13.30 11.21
C TRP A 101 5.12 -12.27 11.16
N ILE A 102 3.98 -12.69 11.69
CA ILE A 102 2.82 -11.88 12.06
C ILE A 102 2.53 -12.09 13.55
N GLY A 103 1.66 -11.26 14.12
CA GLY A 103 1.27 -11.31 15.52
C GLY A 103 0.52 -12.59 15.86
N GLY A 104 0.76 -13.12 17.05
CA GLY A 104 0.13 -14.33 17.57
C GLY A 104 1.09 -15.16 18.41
N THR A 105 0.64 -15.62 19.58
CA THR A 105 1.46 -16.42 20.51
C THR A 105 1.00 -17.88 20.49
N ALA A 106 1.37 -18.65 19.47
CA ALA A 106 1.25 -20.10 19.49
C ALA A 106 2.66 -20.68 19.73
N CYS A 107 2.84 -21.41 20.84
CA CYS A 107 4.07 -22.08 21.31
C CYS A 107 5.30 -21.92 20.39
N GLN A 108 6.15 -20.93 20.69
CA GLN A 108 7.26 -20.52 19.83
C GLN A 108 8.29 -21.65 19.66
N LYS A 109 8.54 -22.04 18.41
CA LYS A 109 9.73 -22.82 18.02
C LYS A 109 10.59 -21.94 17.12
N GLY A 110 11.86 -21.76 17.52
CA GLY A 110 12.80 -20.80 16.95
C GLY A 110 13.35 -21.22 15.58
N ASN A 111 12.71 -20.74 14.52
CA ASN A 111 13.27 -20.72 13.19
C ASN A 111 13.32 -19.26 12.71
N PRO A 112 14.48 -18.77 12.24
CA PRO A 112 14.59 -17.39 11.77
C PRO A 112 13.65 -17.12 10.57
N THR A 113 12.77 -16.11 10.67
CA THR A 113 11.91 -15.64 9.57
C THR A 113 11.83 -14.11 9.53
N MET A 114 11.31 -13.52 8.45
CA MET A 114 11.16 -12.06 8.29
C MET A 114 10.01 -11.53 9.17
N GLN A 115 9.70 -10.22 9.18
CA GLN A 115 8.63 -9.69 10.04
C GLN A 115 7.80 -8.56 9.42
N VAL A 116 6.54 -8.43 9.84
CA VAL A 116 5.68 -7.27 9.52
C VAL A 116 5.30 -6.56 10.81
N ALA A 117 5.56 -5.26 10.86
CA ALA A 117 5.09 -4.38 11.93
C ALA A 117 3.72 -3.77 11.59
N THR A 118 2.88 -3.59 12.60
CA THR A 118 1.65 -2.80 12.56
C THR A 118 1.68 -1.70 13.61
N ARG A 119 1.14 -0.54 13.28
CA ARG A 119 0.96 0.59 14.20
C ARG A 119 -0.39 1.24 13.94
N VAL A 120 -1.20 1.42 14.97
CA VAL A 120 -2.45 2.19 14.90
C VAL A 120 -2.09 3.67 14.96
N VAL A 121 -2.68 4.49 14.09
CA VAL A 121 -2.48 5.94 14.17
C VAL A 121 -3.31 6.44 15.35
N SER A 122 -2.65 6.86 16.44
CA SER A 122 -3.35 7.50 17.55
C SER A 122 -3.97 8.80 17.03
N GLY A 123 -5.30 8.91 17.08
CA GLY A 123 -6.03 10.15 16.84
C GLY A 123 -5.77 11.19 17.91
#